data_AF-A0A4Y2AY17-F1
#
_entry.id   AF-A0A4Y2AY17-F1
#
_cell.length_a   1.000
_cell.length_b   1.000
_cell.length_c   1.000
_cell.angle_alpha   90.00
_cell.angle_beta   90.00
_cell.angle_gamma   90.00
#
_symmetry.space_group_name_H-M   'P 1'
#
loop_
_entity.id
_entity.type
_entity.pdbx_description
1 polymer ?
#
loop_
_entity_poly.entity_id
_entity_poly.type
_entity_poly.pdbx_seq_one_letter_code
_entity_poly.pdbx_strand_id
1 'polypeptide(L)'
;MILNELNLSLQEESTNILESSSKIEAFENKLTLWQGELNKSNTEMFPCFSEFTKENNLDFLLFKNFISSHMIKSGENFSRRFEKFPDNELGWIRDPFSFGVFQSNKSLTCQTFWLSIGNEYADLKKKTIDILLQFASTYFCETSFTKLVAIKTKYRTRLDPEDDLRLAISSTDPNIKAIMNLCNRISHIEFL
;
A
#
# COMPACT_ATOMS: atom_id res chain seq x y z
N MET A 1 7.81 -8.67 13.10
CA MET A 1 8.53 -7.82 12.12
C MET A 1 7.91 -7.91 10.72
N ILE A 2 7.67 -9.10 10.16
CA ILE A 2 7.33 -9.24 8.73
C ILE A 2 5.84 -8.97 8.42
N LEU A 3 4.93 -9.23 9.36
CA LEU A 3 3.54 -8.76 9.23
C LEU A 3 3.44 -7.23 9.20
N ASN A 4 4.31 -6.55 9.96
CA ASN A 4 4.37 -5.10 9.94
C ASN A 4 4.93 -4.58 8.62
N GLU A 5 5.94 -5.24 8.06
CA GLU A 5 6.47 -4.94 6.73
C GLU A 5 5.41 -5.11 5.65
N LEU A 6 4.65 -6.23 5.66
CA LEU A 6 3.51 -6.41 4.76
C LEU A 6 2.49 -5.28 4.95
N ASN A 7 2.07 -5.02 6.19
CA ASN A 7 1.08 -3.99 6.49
C ASN A 7 1.50 -2.60 5.99
N LEU A 8 2.77 -2.22 6.20
CA LEU A 8 3.31 -0.96 5.69
C LEU A 8 3.31 -0.95 4.17
N SER A 9 3.71 -2.05 3.52
CA SER A 9 3.72 -2.14 2.06
C SER A 9 2.31 -2.05 1.46
N LEU A 10 1.28 -2.53 2.15
CA LEU A 10 -0.12 -2.41 1.71
C LEU A 10 -0.67 -0.99 1.84
N GLN A 11 -0.02 -0.14 2.65
CA GLN A 11 -0.40 1.24 2.94
C GLN A 11 0.43 2.26 2.14
N GLU A 12 1.15 1.85 1.10
CA GLU A 12 1.91 2.76 0.25
C GLU A 12 1.00 3.50 -0.75
N GLU A 13 1.29 4.77 -1.04
CA GLU A 13 0.49 5.70 -1.85
C GLU A 13 0.15 5.20 -3.26
N SER A 14 0.99 4.35 -3.86
CA SER A 14 0.81 3.83 -5.21
C SER A 14 0.25 2.40 -5.27
N THR A 15 -0.09 1.79 -4.12
CA THR A 15 -0.57 0.40 -4.07
C THR A 15 -2.02 0.32 -4.56
N ASN A 16 -2.22 -0.33 -5.69
CA ASN A 16 -3.55 -0.66 -6.23
C ASN A 16 -3.93 -2.11 -5.90
N ILE A 17 -5.15 -2.53 -6.25
CA ILE A 17 -5.65 -3.88 -5.96
C ILE A 17 -4.73 -5.00 -6.51
N LEU A 18 -4.09 -4.80 -7.66
CA LEU A 18 -3.20 -5.79 -8.26
C LEU A 18 -1.92 -5.94 -7.44
N GLU A 19 -1.35 -4.82 -7.01
CA GLU A 19 -0.16 -4.78 -6.17
C GLU A 19 -0.45 -5.35 -4.78
N SER A 20 -1.57 -4.95 -4.16
CA SER A 20 -2.03 -5.52 -2.88
C SER A 20 -2.23 -7.02 -2.96
N SER A 21 -2.90 -7.50 -4.01
CA SER A 21 -3.13 -8.94 -4.23
C SER A 21 -1.81 -9.68 -4.40
N SER A 22 -0.87 -9.15 -5.19
CA SER A 22 0.45 -9.77 -5.37
C SER A 22 1.29 -9.75 -4.11
N LYS A 23 1.26 -8.66 -3.31
CA LYS A 23 1.95 -8.56 -2.02
C LYS A 23 1.39 -9.58 -1.01
N ILE A 24 0.07 -9.75 -0.95
CA ILE A 24 -0.60 -10.75 -0.10
C ILE A 24 -0.22 -12.17 -0.55
N GLU A 25 -0.32 -12.47 -1.85
CA GLU A 25 0.04 -13.79 -2.39
C GLU A 25 1.51 -14.13 -2.13
N ALA A 26 2.42 -13.16 -2.34
CA ALA A 26 3.84 -13.34 -2.03
C ALA A 26 4.06 -13.65 -0.54
N PHE A 27 3.30 -13.02 0.35
CA PHE A 27 3.37 -13.29 1.78
C PHE A 27 2.83 -14.69 2.13
N GLU A 28 1.72 -15.13 1.54
CA GLU A 28 1.20 -16.50 1.72
C GLU A 28 2.20 -17.57 1.24
N ASN A 29 2.83 -17.33 0.09
CA ASN A 29 3.90 -18.19 -0.43
C ASN A 29 5.11 -18.22 0.52
N LYS A 30 5.46 -17.07 1.10
CA LYS A 30 6.54 -16.96 2.10
C LYS A 30 6.23 -17.75 3.37
N LEU A 31 4.98 -17.71 3.86
CA LEU A 31 4.54 -18.53 4.99
C LEU A 31 4.69 -20.02 4.69
N THR A 32 4.30 -20.45 3.48
CA THR A 32 4.43 -21.84 3.02
C THR A 32 5.91 -22.29 2.97
N LEU A 33 6.79 -21.44 2.42
CA LEU A 33 8.23 -21.69 2.38
C LEU A 33 8.79 -21.86 3.80
N TRP A 34 8.43 -20.99 4.73
CA TRP A 34 8.90 -21.07 6.10
C TRP A 34 8.37 -22.28 6.85
N GLN A 35 7.14 -22.73 6.60
CA GLN A 35 6.68 -24.01 7.14
C GLN A 35 7.59 -25.17 6.67
N GLY A 36 8.01 -25.14 5.40
CA GLY A 36 9.00 -26.09 4.87
C GLY A 36 10.36 -26.01 5.56
N GLU A 37 10.85 -24.80 5.84
CA GLU A 37 12.13 -24.59 6.54
C GLU A 37 12.08 -24.98 8.03
N LEU A 38 10.96 -24.71 8.73
CA LEU A 38 10.75 -25.18 10.11
C LEU A 38 10.78 -26.71 10.20
N ASN A 39 10.33 -27.40 9.16
CA ASN A 39 10.39 -28.86 9.10
C ASN A 39 11.83 -29.39 9.03
N LYS A 40 12.75 -28.62 8.43
CA LYS A 40 14.19 -28.87 8.38
C LYS A 40 14.93 -28.39 9.64
N SER A 41 14.21 -27.91 10.66
CA SER A 41 14.76 -27.26 11.85
C SER A 41 15.57 -25.99 11.55
N ASN A 42 15.36 -25.37 10.39
CA ASN A 42 15.96 -24.10 10.06
C ASN A 42 15.14 -22.96 10.69
N THR A 43 15.79 -22.10 11.47
CA THR A 43 15.16 -20.97 12.19
C THR A 43 15.65 -19.61 11.74
N GLU A 44 16.43 -19.53 10.66
CA GLU A 44 17.03 -18.27 10.18
C GLU A 44 15.98 -17.22 9.79
N MET A 45 14.75 -17.63 9.47
CA MET A 45 13.65 -16.70 9.21
C MET A 45 13.22 -15.89 10.45
N PHE A 46 13.64 -16.31 11.64
CA PHE A 46 13.38 -15.64 12.90
C PHE A 46 14.68 -15.34 13.67
N PRO A 47 15.48 -14.34 13.26
CA PRO A 47 16.78 -14.06 13.86
C PRO A 47 16.72 -13.87 15.38
N CYS A 48 15.81 -13.03 15.88
CA CYS A 48 15.64 -12.80 17.32
C CYS A 48 15.25 -14.08 18.09
N PHE A 49 14.43 -14.93 17.49
CA PHE A 49 14.02 -16.19 18.14
C PHE A 49 15.16 -17.21 18.11
N SER A 50 15.90 -17.30 16.99
CA SER A 50 17.09 -18.14 16.88
C SER A 50 18.14 -17.76 17.91
N GLU A 51 18.43 -16.46 18.04
CA GLU A 51 19.34 -15.91 19.06
C GLU A 51 18.85 -16.23 20.47
N PHE A 52 17.58 -15.94 20.78
CA PHE A 52 16.97 -16.26 22.08
C PHE A 52 17.06 -17.74 22.46
N THR A 53 16.78 -18.66 21.52
CA THR A 53 16.89 -20.11 21.78
C THR A 53 18.32 -20.54 22.06
N LYS A 54 19.30 -19.95 21.35
CA LYS A 54 20.73 -20.23 21.54
C LYS A 54 21.23 -19.70 22.88
N GLU A 55 20.89 -18.46 23.23
CA GLU A 55 21.28 -17.84 24.51
C GLU A 55 20.72 -18.61 25.72
N ASN A 56 19.51 -19.15 25.60
CA ASN A 56 18.81 -19.82 26.69
C ASN A 56 18.92 -21.35 26.64
N ASN A 57 19.72 -21.94 25.74
CA ASN A 57 19.84 -23.39 25.54
C ASN A 57 18.48 -24.11 25.40
N LEU A 58 17.52 -23.49 24.71
CA LEU A 58 16.18 -24.04 24.52
C LEU A 58 16.12 -24.89 23.25
N ASP A 59 15.48 -26.06 23.35
CA ASP A 59 15.22 -26.90 22.19
C ASP A 59 14.10 -26.31 21.32
N PHE A 60 14.42 -26.04 20.06
CA PHE A 60 13.47 -25.57 19.05
C PHE A 60 12.25 -26.49 18.91
N LEU A 61 12.41 -27.80 19.12
CA LEU A 61 11.32 -28.78 19.00
C LEU A 61 10.14 -28.45 19.94
N LEU A 62 10.39 -27.81 21.08
CA LEU A 62 9.35 -27.38 22.02
C LEU A 62 8.40 -26.35 21.42
N PHE A 63 8.90 -25.49 20.52
CA PHE A 63 8.15 -24.39 19.93
C PHE A 63 7.71 -24.66 18.49
N LYS A 64 8.31 -25.64 17.81
CA LYS A 64 8.04 -25.98 16.40
C LYS A 64 6.55 -26.12 16.10
N ASN A 65 5.84 -26.90 16.90
CA ASN A 65 4.39 -27.15 16.70
C ASN A 65 3.57 -25.87 16.88
N PHE A 66 3.92 -25.05 17.88
CA PHE A 66 3.25 -23.78 18.14
C PHE A 66 3.45 -22.79 16.98
N ILE A 67 4.70 -22.61 16.54
CA ILE A 67 5.04 -21.71 15.44
C ILE A 67 4.39 -22.18 14.14
N SER A 68 4.45 -23.49 13.86
CA SER A 68 3.82 -24.09 12.67
C SER A 68 2.30 -23.88 12.69
N SER A 69 1.63 -24.16 13.80
CA SER A 69 0.18 -23.93 13.96
C SER A 69 -0.18 -22.45 13.77
N HIS A 70 0.62 -21.54 14.32
CA HIS A 70 0.39 -20.10 14.15
C HIS A 70 0.54 -19.65 12.69
N MET A 71 1.56 -20.13 11.97
CA MET A 71 1.76 -19.82 10.55
C MET A 71 0.61 -20.32 9.68
N ILE A 72 0.14 -21.55 9.90
CA ILE A 72 -0.98 -22.13 9.15
C ILE A 72 -2.23 -21.28 9.35
N LYS A 73 -2.58 -21.00 10.61
CA LYS A 73 -3.73 -20.15 10.95
C LYS A 73 -3.62 -18.75 10.38
N SER A 74 -2.40 -18.20 10.31
CA SER A 74 -2.16 -16.90 9.68
C SER A 74 -2.49 -16.98 8.19
N GLY A 75 -1.92 -17.95 7.46
CA GLY A 75 -2.20 -18.16 6.03
C GLY A 75 -3.69 -18.34 5.75
N GLU A 76 -4.38 -19.23 6.49
CA GLU A 76 -5.83 -19.43 6.38
C GLU A 76 -6.64 -18.15 6.61
N ASN A 77 -6.21 -17.30 7.54
CA ASN A 77 -6.87 -16.03 7.79
C ASN A 77 -6.69 -15.04 6.63
N PHE A 78 -5.51 -15.01 6.00
CA PHE A 78 -5.30 -14.21 4.80
C PHE A 78 -6.16 -14.72 3.65
N SER A 79 -6.11 -16.01 3.35
CA SER A 79 -6.89 -16.61 2.25
C SER A 79 -8.41 -16.47 2.44
N ARG A 80 -8.88 -16.42 3.69
CA ARG A 80 -10.30 -16.19 4.01
C ARG A 80 -10.71 -14.72 3.90
N ARG A 81 -9.83 -13.78 4.26
CA ARG A 81 -10.13 -12.34 4.27
C ARG A 81 -9.93 -11.68 2.92
N PHE A 82 -8.99 -12.20 2.14
CA PHE A 82 -8.59 -11.65 0.85
C PHE A 82 -8.89 -12.69 -0.22
N GLU A 83 -9.96 -12.45 -0.98
CA GLU A 83 -10.23 -13.23 -2.18
C GLU A 83 -9.09 -13.03 -3.19
N LYS A 84 -8.73 -14.10 -3.89
CA LYS A 84 -7.74 -14.01 -4.97
C LYS A 84 -8.28 -13.11 -6.07
N PHE A 85 -7.42 -12.26 -6.62
CA PHE A 85 -7.78 -11.47 -7.79
C PHE A 85 -8.22 -12.40 -8.93
N PRO A 86 -9.34 -12.13 -9.62
CA PRO A 86 -9.86 -13.03 -10.65
C PRO A 86 -9.06 -12.86 -11.95
N ASP A 87 -7.83 -13.37 -11.99
CA ASP A 87 -6.92 -13.27 -13.13
C ASP A 87 -7.53 -13.83 -14.43
N ASN A 88 -8.41 -14.84 -14.33
CA ASN A 88 -9.09 -15.40 -15.50
C ASN A 88 -10.00 -14.39 -16.21
N GLU A 89 -10.61 -13.46 -15.47
CA GLU A 89 -11.56 -12.48 -16.00
C GLU A 89 -10.92 -11.10 -16.19
N LEU A 90 -9.97 -10.74 -15.31
CA LEU A 90 -9.38 -9.41 -15.20
C LEU A 90 -7.86 -9.40 -15.40
N GLY A 91 -7.25 -10.53 -15.76
CA GLY A 91 -5.79 -10.63 -15.98
C GLY A 91 -5.27 -9.70 -17.07
N TRP A 92 -6.11 -9.36 -18.05
CA TRP A 92 -5.81 -8.35 -19.08
C TRP A 92 -5.62 -6.94 -18.51
N ILE A 93 -6.13 -6.64 -17.30
CA ILE A 93 -5.87 -5.36 -16.63
C ILE A 93 -4.40 -5.31 -16.23
N ARG A 94 -3.89 -6.40 -15.64
CA ARG A 94 -2.51 -6.54 -15.18
C ARG A 94 -1.53 -6.56 -16.35
N ASP A 95 -1.82 -7.38 -17.36
CA ASP A 95 -1.04 -7.46 -18.59
C ASP A 95 -1.93 -7.22 -19.82
N PRO A 96 -2.10 -5.94 -20.23
CA PRO A 96 -2.88 -5.61 -21.42
C PRO A 96 -2.30 -6.20 -22.71
N PHE A 97 -1.01 -6.53 -22.74
CA PHE A 97 -0.35 -7.03 -23.95
C PHE A 97 -0.46 -8.55 -24.10
N SER A 98 -0.81 -9.26 -23.02
CA SER A 98 -0.95 -10.74 -23.01
C SER A 98 -1.93 -11.30 -24.04
N PHE A 99 -2.94 -10.51 -24.44
CA PHE A 99 -3.99 -10.95 -25.37
C PHE A 99 -3.74 -10.51 -26.83
N GLY A 100 -2.63 -9.83 -27.12
CA GLY A 100 -2.32 -9.34 -28.47
C GLY A 100 -3.28 -8.26 -29.00
N VAL A 101 -4.21 -7.80 -28.16
CA VAL A 101 -5.20 -6.75 -28.47
C VAL A 101 -4.53 -5.39 -28.55
N PHE A 102 -3.55 -5.15 -27.69
CA PHE A 102 -2.78 -3.92 -27.64
C PHE A 102 -1.36 -4.18 -28.14
N GLN A 103 -0.86 -3.30 -29.00
CA GLN A 103 0.53 -3.30 -29.44
C GLN A 103 1.18 -2.00 -28.96
N SER A 104 2.25 -2.13 -28.18
CA SER A 104 3.05 -0.99 -27.71
C SER A 104 4.51 -1.22 -28.02
N ASN A 105 5.14 -0.22 -28.66
CA ASN A 105 6.59 -0.16 -28.87
C ASN A 105 7.34 0.44 -27.66
N LYS A 106 6.62 0.80 -26.59
CA LYS A 106 7.18 1.37 -25.36
C LYS A 106 6.88 0.46 -24.17
N SER A 107 7.88 0.27 -23.31
CA SER A 107 7.66 -0.28 -21.97
C SER A 107 6.88 0.75 -21.16
N LEU A 108 5.58 0.49 -20.98
CA LEU A 108 4.69 1.30 -20.16
C LEU A 108 4.22 0.44 -18.98
N THR A 109 4.12 1.05 -17.80
CA THR A 109 3.47 0.41 -16.66
C THR A 109 1.97 0.28 -16.92
N CYS A 110 1.31 -0.70 -16.30
CA CYS A 110 -0.13 -0.92 -16.37
C CYS A 110 -0.93 0.39 -16.16
N GLN A 111 -0.64 1.13 -15.08
CA GLN A 111 -1.31 2.40 -14.77
C GLN A 111 -1.12 3.45 -15.87
N THR A 112 0.12 3.64 -16.34
CA THR A 112 0.39 4.62 -17.41
C THR A 112 -0.24 4.22 -18.74
N PHE A 113 -0.32 2.92 -19.04
CA PHE A 113 -0.97 2.40 -20.23
C PHE A 113 -2.47 2.75 -20.21
N TRP A 114 -3.19 2.38 -19.15
CA TRP A 114 -4.63 2.63 -19.03
C TRP A 114 -4.97 4.12 -18.98
N LEU A 115 -4.09 4.96 -18.46
CA LEU A 115 -4.26 6.42 -18.52
C LEU A 115 -4.06 6.97 -19.94
N SER A 116 -3.11 6.40 -20.70
CA SER A 116 -2.74 6.83 -22.05
C SER A 116 -3.66 6.33 -23.16
N ILE A 117 -4.47 5.30 -22.90
CA ILE A 117 -5.36 4.74 -23.92
C ILE A 117 -6.37 5.80 -24.39
N GLY A 118 -6.50 5.93 -25.71
CA GLY A 118 -7.37 6.90 -26.37
C GLY A 118 -8.86 6.60 -26.14
N ASN A 119 -9.73 7.54 -26.51
CA ASN A 119 -11.18 7.43 -26.31
C ASN A 119 -11.85 6.28 -27.10
N GLU A 120 -11.13 5.65 -28.04
CA GLU A 120 -11.60 4.49 -28.79
C GLU A 120 -11.98 3.30 -27.88
N TYR A 121 -11.35 3.22 -26.70
CA TYR A 121 -11.62 2.18 -25.69
C TYR A 121 -12.15 2.80 -24.38
N ALA A 122 -13.00 3.84 -24.45
CA ALA A 122 -13.46 4.58 -23.29
C ALA A 122 -14.14 3.72 -22.21
N ASP A 123 -15.00 2.77 -22.60
CA ASP A 123 -15.70 1.89 -21.65
C ASP A 123 -14.72 0.96 -20.92
N LEU A 124 -13.75 0.41 -21.67
CA LEU A 124 -12.70 -0.44 -21.12
C LEU A 124 -11.80 0.34 -20.17
N LYS A 125 -11.37 1.54 -20.59
CA LYS A 125 -10.60 2.48 -19.78
C LYS A 125 -11.31 2.81 -18.47
N LYS A 126 -12.61 3.14 -18.55
CA LYS A 126 -13.42 3.46 -17.37
C LYS A 126 -13.48 2.29 -16.41
N LYS A 127 -13.81 1.08 -16.90
CA LYS A 127 -13.87 -0.13 -16.06
C LYS A 127 -12.53 -0.41 -15.38
N THR A 128 -11.42 -0.28 -16.10
CA THR A 128 -10.08 -0.47 -15.53
C THR A 128 -9.74 0.58 -14.49
N ILE A 129 -10.00 1.87 -14.78
CA ILE A 129 -9.77 2.95 -13.83
C ILE A 129 -10.60 2.72 -12.57
N ASP A 130 -11.89 2.40 -12.68
CA ASP A 130 -12.75 2.16 -11.52
C ASP A 130 -12.18 1.05 -10.61
N ILE A 131 -11.64 -0.03 -11.18
CA ILE A 131 -11.01 -1.13 -10.43
C ILE A 131 -9.68 -0.68 -9.78
N LEU A 132 -8.83 0.03 -10.52
CA LEU A 132 -7.53 0.48 -10.02
C LEU A 132 -7.65 1.61 -8.97
N LEU A 133 -8.66 2.47 -9.09
CA LEU A 133 -8.82 3.68 -8.27
C LEU A 133 -9.46 3.42 -6.91
N GLN A 134 -10.23 2.34 -6.74
CA GLN A 134 -10.92 2.01 -5.47
C GLN A 134 -9.97 1.99 -4.25
N PHE A 135 -8.74 1.51 -4.45
CA PHE A 135 -7.74 1.47 -3.38
C PHE A 135 -7.04 2.80 -3.16
N ALA A 136 -6.68 3.50 -4.24
CA ALA A 136 -6.09 4.83 -4.14
C ALA A 136 -7.03 5.81 -3.43
N SER A 137 -8.33 5.80 -3.75
CA SER A 137 -9.32 6.66 -3.10
C SER A 137 -9.49 6.34 -1.61
N THR A 138 -9.47 5.06 -1.23
CA THR A 138 -9.51 4.63 0.17
C THR A 138 -8.27 5.09 0.92
N TYR A 139 -7.07 4.87 0.37
CA TYR A 139 -5.81 5.33 0.95
C TYR A 139 -5.79 6.85 1.14
N PHE A 140 -6.19 7.61 0.11
CA PHE A 140 -6.26 9.07 0.21
C PHE A 140 -7.27 9.52 1.26
N CYS A 141 -8.43 8.86 1.37
CA CYS A 141 -9.40 9.13 2.43
C CYS A 141 -8.80 8.86 3.82
N GLU A 142 -8.21 7.69 4.06
CA GLU A 142 -7.60 7.34 5.35
C GLU A 142 -6.46 8.28 5.73
N THR A 143 -5.60 8.62 4.77
CA THR A 143 -4.51 9.58 4.94
C THR A 143 -5.05 10.98 5.25
N SER A 144 -6.09 11.42 4.53
CA SER A 144 -6.74 12.71 4.76
C SER A 144 -7.39 12.76 6.14
N PHE A 145 -8.09 11.70 6.57
CA PHE A 145 -8.66 11.61 7.92
C PHE A 145 -7.58 11.63 9.00
N THR A 146 -6.49 10.89 8.81
CA THR A 146 -5.35 10.87 9.73
C THR A 146 -4.76 12.28 9.91
N LYS A 147 -4.50 12.98 8.80
CA LYS A 147 -4.00 14.36 8.81
C LYS A 147 -5.00 15.33 9.44
N LEU A 148 -6.29 15.19 9.13
CA LEU A 148 -7.37 15.98 9.72
C LEU A 148 -7.44 15.81 11.25
N VAL A 149 -7.35 14.58 11.74
CA VAL A 149 -7.32 14.29 13.19
C VAL A 149 -6.11 14.93 13.84
N ALA A 150 -4.92 14.86 13.22
CA ALA A 150 -3.71 15.51 13.72
C ALA A 150 -3.87 17.04 13.81
N ILE A 151 -4.41 17.68 12.77
CA ILE A 151 -4.69 19.12 12.72
C ILE A 151 -5.68 19.51 13.83
N LYS A 152 -6.82 18.82 13.94
CA LYS A 152 -7.84 19.09 14.96
C LYS A 152 -7.34 18.88 16.38
N THR A 153 -6.48 17.89 16.60
CA THR A 153 -5.89 17.63 17.93
C THR A 153 -4.94 18.76 18.34
N LYS A 154 -4.20 19.34 17.40
CA LYS A 154 -3.25 20.45 17.63
C LYS A 154 -3.93 21.82 17.73
N TYR A 155 -5.01 22.06 16.98
CA TYR A 155 -5.69 23.36 16.88
C TYR A 155 -7.19 23.27 17.22
N ARG A 156 -7.53 22.71 18.39
CA ARG A 156 -8.92 22.48 18.85
C ARG A 156 -9.85 23.71 18.85
N THR A 157 -9.31 24.93 18.72
CA THR A 157 -10.06 26.19 18.76
C THR A 157 -10.47 26.73 17.39
N ARG A 158 -9.97 26.18 16.28
CA ARG A 158 -10.37 26.60 14.92
C ARG A 158 -11.42 25.63 14.36
N LEU A 159 -12.55 26.17 13.92
CA LEU A 159 -13.70 25.38 13.44
C LEU A 159 -13.49 24.83 12.03
N ASP A 160 -12.68 25.51 11.21
CA ASP A 160 -12.47 25.20 9.80
C ASP A 160 -11.00 24.78 9.51
N PRO A 161 -10.75 23.49 9.24
CA PRO A 161 -9.43 22.96 8.91
C PRO A 161 -9.19 22.81 7.40
N GLU A 162 -10.06 23.32 6.52
CA GLU A 162 -10.01 23.01 5.08
C GLU A 162 -8.67 23.38 4.42
N ASP A 163 -8.21 24.62 4.59
CA ASP A 163 -6.96 25.10 3.97
C ASP A 163 -5.73 24.36 4.50
N ASP A 164 -5.69 24.12 5.81
CA ASP A 164 -4.60 23.38 6.47
C ASP A 164 -4.58 21.92 6.02
N LEU A 165 -5.76 21.30 5.82
CA LEU A 165 -5.88 19.95 5.31
C LEU A 165 -5.42 19.86 3.86
N ARG A 166 -5.83 20.81 3.00
CA ARG A 166 -5.39 20.90 1.60
C ARG A 166 -3.88 21.02 1.50
N LEU A 167 -3.25 21.83 2.36
CA LEU A 167 -1.80 21.93 2.45
C LEU A 167 -1.18 20.60 2.90
N ALA A 168 -1.73 19.96 3.93
CA ALA A 168 -1.18 18.74 4.50
C ALA A 168 -1.28 17.53 3.55
N ILE A 169 -2.32 17.44 2.71
CA ILE A 169 -2.50 16.34 1.74
C ILE A 169 -1.73 16.56 0.43
N SER A 170 -1.35 17.80 0.11
CA SER A 170 -0.66 18.14 -1.13
C SER A 170 0.76 17.58 -1.16
N SER A 171 1.13 16.94 -2.27
CA SER A 171 2.51 16.56 -2.58
C SER A 171 3.30 17.70 -3.26
N THR A 172 2.71 18.89 -3.37
CA THR A 172 3.34 20.07 -4.00
C THR A 172 4.18 20.81 -2.96
N ASP A 173 5.46 21.05 -3.26
CA ASP A 173 6.31 21.87 -2.41
C ASP A 173 5.79 23.33 -2.36
N PRO A 174 5.45 23.86 -1.16
CA PRO A 174 4.99 25.23 -1.06
C PRO A 174 6.13 26.18 -1.43
N ASN A 175 5.87 27.11 -2.34
CA ASN A 175 6.83 28.15 -2.70
C ASN A 175 6.87 29.23 -1.61
N ILE A 176 7.59 28.94 -0.52
CA ILE A 176 7.69 29.79 0.67
C ILE A 176 8.14 31.21 0.30
N LYS A 177 9.05 31.35 -0.68
CA LYS A 177 9.55 32.66 -1.14
C LYS A 177 8.43 33.51 -1.75
N ALA A 178 7.56 32.91 -2.57
CA ALA A 178 6.41 33.60 -3.15
C ALA A 178 5.38 34.00 -2.09
N ILE A 179 5.12 33.11 -1.12
CA ILE A 179 4.19 33.37 -0.01
C ILE A 179 4.69 34.53 0.87
N MET A 180 5.97 34.53 1.25
CA MET A 180 6.57 35.61 2.03
C MET A 180 6.48 36.96 1.30
N ASN A 181 6.70 36.97 -0.02
CA ASN A 181 6.60 38.19 -0.83
C ASN A 181 5.16 38.72 -0.93
N LEU A 182 4.14 37.85 -0.92
CA LEU A 182 2.73 38.25 -0.91
C LEU A 182 2.30 38.78 0.48
N CYS A 183 2.69 38.10 1.57
CA CYS A 183 2.40 38.57 2.92
C CYS A 183 3.01 39.94 3.21
N ASN A 184 4.25 40.18 2.75
CA ASN A 184 4.88 41.50 2.86
C ASN A 184 4.17 42.59 2.04
N ARG A 185 3.41 42.24 0.99
CA ARG A 185 2.62 43.20 0.22
C ARG A 185 1.28 43.51 0.88
N ILE A 186 0.67 42.54 1.57
CA ILE A 186 -0.61 42.72 2.28
C ILE A 186 -0.41 43.55 3.55
N SER A 187 0.69 43.36 4.28
CA SER A 187 1.02 44.19 5.45
C SER A 187 1.28 45.67 5.11
N HIS A 188 1.58 46.00 3.86
CA HIS A 188 1.69 47.38 3.39
C HIS A 188 0.36 48.00 2.96
N ILE A 189 -0.71 47.21 2.77
CA ILE A 189 -2.03 47.70 2.37
C ILE A 189 -2.93 47.95 3.60
N GLU A 190 -2.70 47.28 4.73
CA GLU A 190 -3.45 47.53 5.98
C GLU A 190 -2.96 48.74 6.80
N PHE A 191 -1.98 49.51 6.29
CA PHE A 191 -1.42 50.71 6.94
C PHE A 191 -1.57 52.01 6.12
N LEU A 192 -2.50 52.05 5.15
CA LEU A 192 -2.92 53.27 4.45
C LEU A 192 -4.45 53.41 4.52
#